data_AF-A0A349TH51-F1
#
_entry.id   AF-A0A349TH51-F1
#
_cell.length_a   1.000
_cell.length_b   1.000
_cell.length_c   1.000
_cell.angle_alpha   90.00
_cell.angle_beta   90.00
_cell.angle_gamma   90.00
#
_symmetry.space_group_name_H-M   'P 1'
#
loop_
_entity.id
_entity.type
_entity.pdbx_description
1 polymer ?
#
loop_
_entity_poly.entity_id
_entity_poly.type
_entity_poly.pdbx_seq_one_letter_code
_entity_poly.pdbx_strand_id
1 'polypeptide(L)' 'MTPKQQQLTELLEPSVVSLGLVLWAIEIVGRANRSTLRLVIDHPDRQ' A
#
# COMPACT_ATOMS: atom_id res chain seq x y z
N MET A 1 -4.56 11.11 5.25
CA MET A 1 -3.56 10.58 4.31
C MET A 1 -2.63 11.72 3.92
N THR A 2 -1.32 11.55 4.00
CA THR A 2 -0.38 12.61 3.57
C THR A 2 -0.29 12.67 2.04
N PRO A 3 0.10 13.80 1.42
CA PRO A 3 0.24 13.89 -0.04
C PRO A 3 1.15 12.81 -0.63
N LYS A 4 2.23 12.47 0.08
CA LYS A 4 3.15 11.40 -0.32
C LYS A 4 2.50 10.02 -0.24
N GLN A 5 1.68 9.75 0.79
CA GLN A 5 0.92 8.49 0.86
C GLN A 5 -0.09 8.40 -0.27
N GLN A 6 -0.78 9.50 -0.60
CA GLN A 6 -1.73 9.52 -1.70
C GLN A 6 -1.07 9.20 -3.04
N GLN A 7 0.06 9.84 -3.35
CA GLN A 7 0.83 9.55 -4.57
C GLN A 7 1.28 8.07 -4.63
N LEU A 8 1.66 7.49 -3.50
CA LEU A 8 2.05 6.07 -3.44
C LEU A 8 0.84 5.14 -3.60
N THR A 9 -0.32 5.51 -3.06
CA THR A 9 -1.58 4.78 -3.28
C THR A 9 -1.93 4.77 -4.76
N GLU A 10 -2.01 5.94 -5.39
CA GLU A 10 -2.34 6.09 -6.82
C GLU A 10 -1.35 5.32 -7.72
N LEU A 11 -0.07 5.29 -7.35
CA LEU A 11 0.97 4.56 -8.09
C LEU A 11 0.83 3.03 -7.97
N LEU A 12 0.50 2.52 -6.78
CA LEU A 12 0.61 1.10 -6.45
C LEU A 12 -0.72 0.35 -6.55
N GLU A 13 -1.84 1.05 -6.39
CA GLU A 13 -3.20 0.48 -6.49
C GLU A 13 -3.43 -0.30 -7.79
N PRO A 14 -3.03 0.18 -8.99
CA PRO A 14 -3.23 -0.59 -10.23
C PRO A 14 -2.50 -1.94 -10.24
N SER A 15 -1.32 -2.01 -9.59
CA SER A 15 -0.55 -3.25 -9.50
C SER A 15 -1.13 -4.22 -8.48
N VAL A 16 -1.74 -3.72 -7.40
CA VAL A 16 -2.42 -4.57 -6.42
C VAL A 16 -3.70 -5.13 -7.01
N VAL A 17 -4.48 -4.31 -7.72
CA VAL A 17 -5.71 -4.74 -8.41
C VAL A 17 -5.43 -5.76 -9.51
N SER A 18 -4.34 -5.61 -10.27
CA SER A 18 -3.98 -6.59 -11.31
C SER A 18 -3.60 -7.97 -10.76
N LEU A 19 -3.24 -8.04 -9.48
CA LEU A 19 -3.00 -9.28 -8.75
C LEU A 19 -4.28 -9.88 -8.13
N GLY A 20 -5.45 -9.27 -8.36
CA GLY A 20 -6.73 -9.70 -7.78
C GLY A 20 -6.85 -9.39 -6.29
N LEU A 21 -6.12 -8.39 -5.81
CA LEU A 21 -6.08 -7.98 -4.41
C LEU A 21 -6.68 -6.57 -4.26
N VAL A 22 -7.03 -6.21 -3.03
CA VAL A 22 -7.45 -4.85 -2.67
C VAL A 22 -6.34 -4.18 -1.89
N LEU A 23 -5.94 -2.97 -2.29
CA LEU A 23 -5.02 -2.17 -1.49
C LEU A 23 -5.80 -1.54 -0.33
N TRP A 24 -5.51 -2.00 0.89
CA TRP A 24 -6.25 -1.57 2.08
C TRP A 24 -5.55 -0.39 2.78
N ALA A 25 -4.23 -0.44 2.91
CA ALA A 25 -3.47 0.65 3.50
C ALA A 25 -2.02 0.72 3.01
N ILE A 26 -1.45 1.94 3.12
CA ILE A 26 -0.03 2.21 2.90
C ILE A 26 0.55 2.93 4.12
N GLU A 27 1.64 2.39 4.65
CA GLU A 27 2.39 2.97 5.76
C GLU A 27 3.84 3.22 5.36
N ILE A 28 4.37 4.39 5.71
CA ILE A 28 5.80 4.67 5.63
C ILE A 28 6.35 4.61 7.06
N VAL A 29 7.14 3.58 7.35
CA VAL A 29 7.74 3.37 8.67
C VAL A 29 9.20 3.83 8.62
N GLY A 30 9.51 4.91 9.34
CA GLY A 30 10.89 5.38 9.50
C GLY A 30 11.60 4.65 10.65
N ARG A 31 12.81 4.13 10.39
CA ARG A 31 13.73 3.68 11.45
C ARG A 31 15.14 4.18 11.16
N ALA A 32 15.71 4.95 12.09
CA ALA A 32 17.09 5.45 12.13
C ALA A 32 17.68 5.92 10.78
N ASN A 33 18.02 5.00 9.87
CA ASN A 33 18.70 5.27 8.60
C ASN A 33 17.95 4.74 7.36
N ARG A 34 16.75 4.17 7.52
CA ARG A 34 15.95 3.58 6.44
C ARG A 34 14.47 3.83 6.63
N SER A 35 13.77 3.96 5.51
CA SER A 35 12.30 3.99 5.47
C SER A 35 11.80 2.70 4.83
N THR A 36 10.82 2.08 5.47
CA THR A 36 10.12 0.91 4.94
C THR A 36 8.75 1.36 4.45
N LEU A 37 8.41 1.00 3.21
CA LEU A 37 7.05 1.10 2.71
C LEU A 37 6.34 -0.22 3.00
N ARG A 38 5.27 -0.19 3.80
CA ARG A 38 4.42 -1.34 4.06
C ARG A 38 3.12 -1.17 3.29
N LEU A 39 2.78 -2.18 2.49
CA LEU A 39 1.48 -2.32 1.85
C LEU A 39 0.66 -3.33 2.64
N VAL A 40 -0.57 -2.97 2.99
CA VAL A 40 -1.57 -3.88 3.54
C VAL A 40 -2.55 -4.18 2.42
N ILE A 41 -2.68 -5.45 2.08
CA ILE A 41 -3.55 -5.94 1.01
C ILE A 41 -4.59 -6.88 1.61
N ASP A 42 -5.76 -6.90 0.98
CA ASP A 42 -6.84 -7.82 1.32
C ASP A 42 -7.17 -8.72 0.13
N HIS A 43 -7.71 -9.90 0.44
CA HIS A 43 -8.22 -10.86 -0.54
C HIS A 43 -9.75 -10.78 -0.53
N PRO A 44 -10.38 -10.28 -1.60
CA PRO A 44 -11.83 -10.11 -1.64
C PRO A 44 -12.61 -11.42 -1.43
N ASP A 45 -12.00 -12.57 -1.73
CA ASP A 45 -12.63 -13.90 -1.66
C ASP A 45 -12.28 -14.71 -0.41
N ARG A 46 -11.53 -14.14 0.54
CA ARG A 46 -11.09 -14.88 1.74
C ARG A 46 -12.16 -14.76 2.84
N GLN A 47 -13.12 -15.69 2.81
CA GLN A 47 -13.99 -16.01 3.95
C GLN A 47 -13.26 -16.87 4.98
#